data_AF-Q4CTK5-F1
#
_entry.id   AF-Q4CTK5-F1
#
_cell.length_a   1.000
_cell.length_b   1.000
_cell.length_c   1.000
_cell.angle_alpha   90.00
_cell.angle_beta   90.00
_cell.angle_gamma   90.00
#
_symmetry.space_group_name_H-M   'P 1'
#
loop_
_entity.id
_entity.type
_entity.pdbx_description
1 polymer ?
#
loop_
_entity_poly.entity_id
_entity_poly.type
_entity_poly.pdbx_seq_one_letter_code
_entity_poly.pdbx_strand_id
1 'polypeptide(L)'
;MSGCDVSIKDADTEVLRLISAKVDSLLILCETDSELRNYALKFKLEQAVDKTAFQAKREEGEEMLHFQRVLQRMADLALSIAPHIVRRTGRHLKAKYASGNDKTCSEASSTCAEFMDTDGIPRNSSVEEFRDGSEAWLETGAHLSHVAVELLCLILVSHPRLVKALQMYLMERDVLSYIEDALSIPREHEIAFFQEGHRTEHMRLMANLTLDNVEACSFIVSNSALLSAVLTSTRFDEENPGMVEWAEFCIRNLCCCTKEAHEKIRRLMPV
;
A
#
# COMPACT_ATOMS: atom_id res chain seq x y z
N MET A 1 -30.28 -25.99 10.88
CA MET A 1 -29.09 -25.56 11.66
C MET A 1 -29.20 -24.06 11.81
N SER A 2 -29.22 -23.53 13.03
CA SER A 2 -29.36 -22.08 13.26
C SER A 2 -28.15 -21.38 12.66
N GLY A 3 -28.32 -20.81 11.46
CA GLY A 3 -27.34 -19.88 10.92
C GLY A 3 -27.21 -18.77 11.94
N CYS A 4 -26.05 -18.67 12.58
CA CYS A 4 -25.72 -17.46 13.31
C CYS A 4 -25.77 -16.34 12.26
N ASP A 5 -26.82 -15.52 12.28
CA ASP A 5 -26.93 -14.32 11.46
C ASP A 5 -25.88 -13.33 11.96
N VAL A 6 -24.62 -13.57 11.60
CA VAL A 6 -23.50 -12.66 11.88
C VAL A 6 -23.84 -11.35 11.19
N SER A 7 -23.87 -10.32 12.02
CA SER A 7 -24.32 -8.98 11.68
C SER A 7 -23.10 -8.12 11.38
N ILE A 8 -23.29 -6.97 10.71
CA ILE A 8 -22.25 -5.94 10.63
C ILE A 8 -21.74 -5.53 12.01
N LYS A 9 -22.57 -5.73 13.05
CA LYS A 9 -22.21 -5.48 14.46
C LYS A 9 -21.03 -6.32 14.95
N ASP A 10 -20.66 -7.39 14.25
CA ASP A 10 -19.48 -8.20 14.56
C ASP A 10 -18.18 -7.59 14.00
N ALA A 11 -18.26 -6.42 13.36
CA ALA A 11 -17.09 -5.62 13.01
C ALA A 11 -16.40 -5.09 14.26
N ASP A 12 -15.07 -5.08 14.25
CA ASP A 12 -14.30 -4.46 15.33
C ASP A 12 -14.44 -2.92 15.24
N THR A 13 -15.14 -2.33 16.20
CA THR A 13 -15.42 -0.89 16.22
C THR A 13 -14.16 -0.04 16.30
N GLU A 14 -13.11 -0.53 16.96
CA GLU A 14 -11.85 0.20 17.06
C GLU A 14 -11.09 0.14 15.73
N VAL A 15 -11.07 -1.02 15.07
CA VAL A 15 -10.51 -1.15 13.72
C VAL A 15 -11.25 -0.24 12.73
N LEU A 16 -12.59 -0.17 12.80
CA LEU A 16 -13.38 0.72 11.95
C LEU A 16 -13.06 2.20 12.19
N ARG A 17 -12.85 2.60 13.46
CA ARG A 17 -12.42 3.96 13.81
C ARG A 17 -11.05 4.28 13.20
N LEU A 18 -10.11 3.33 13.28
CA LEU A 18 -8.78 3.47 12.68
C LEU A 18 -8.86 3.55 11.16
N ILE A 19 -9.66 2.69 10.50
CA ILE A 19 -9.89 2.74 9.06
C ILE A 19 -10.37 4.13 8.64
N SER A 20 -11.39 4.66 9.31
CA SER A 20 -11.92 6.00 9.01
C SER A 20 -10.82 7.06 9.12
N ALA A 21 -10.06 7.06 10.21
CA ALA A 21 -8.99 8.02 10.43
C ALA A 21 -7.89 7.92 9.34
N LYS A 22 -7.50 6.70 8.94
CA LYS A 22 -6.49 6.50 7.89
C LYS A 22 -7.00 6.96 6.52
N VAL A 23 -8.27 6.69 6.19
CA VAL A 23 -8.89 7.21 4.96
C VAL A 23 -8.88 8.74 4.96
N ASP A 24 -9.28 9.38 6.07
CA ASP A 24 -9.24 10.84 6.18
C ASP A 24 -7.82 11.38 6.00
N SER A 25 -6.81 10.76 6.63
CA SER A 25 -5.40 11.12 6.43
C SER A 25 -4.97 11.00 4.96
N LEU A 26 -5.30 9.90 4.28
CA LEU A 26 -4.98 9.74 2.85
C LEU A 26 -5.63 10.84 2.02
N LEU A 27 -6.92 11.12 2.24
CA LEU A 27 -7.66 12.12 1.45
C LEU A 27 -7.11 13.53 1.64
N ILE A 28 -6.66 13.90 2.85
CA ILE A 28 -6.05 15.21 3.13
C ILE A 28 -4.69 15.32 2.42
N LEU A 29 -3.85 14.30 2.58
CA LEU A 29 -2.48 14.32 2.07
C LEU A 29 -2.43 14.18 0.54
N CYS A 30 -3.43 13.55 -0.08
CA CYS A 30 -3.53 13.45 -1.54
C CYS A 30 -3.73 14.80 -2.25
N GLU A 31 -4.19 15.85 -1.56
CA GLU A 31 -4.41 17.16 -2.19
C GLU A 31 -3.09 17.84 -2.63
N THR A 32 -1.96 17.34 -2.13
CA THR A 32 -0.61 17.85 -2.39
C THR A 32 -0.09 17.58 -3.81
N ASP A 33 -0.58 16.52 -4.47
CA ASP A 33 -0.14 16.10 -5.80
C ASP A 33 -1.30 15.94 -6.77
N SER A 34 -1.08 16.23 -8.06
CA SER A 34 -2.14 16.18 -9.06
C SER A 34 -2.68 14.78 -9.35
N GLU A 35 -1.84 13.74 -9.39
CA GLU A 35 -2.28 12.36 -9.61
C GLU A 35 -2.96 11.80 -8.36
N LEU A 36 -2.39 12.07 -7.18
CA LEU A 36 -2.98 11.67 -5.90
C LEU A 36 -4.36 12.31 -5.69
N ARG A 37 -4.51 13.60 -6.04
CA ARG A 37 -5.81 14.29 -6.01
C ARG A 37 -6.82 13.64 -6.95
N ASN A 38 -6.41 13.15 -8.12
CA ASN A 38 -7.33 12.43 -9.01
C ASN A 38 -7.83 11.11 -8.38
N TYR A 39 -6.96 10.37 -7.67
CA TYR A 39 -7.38 9.18 -6.92
C TYR A 39 -8.37 9.53 -5.80
N ALA A 40 -8.09 10.59 -5.04
CA ALA A 40 -8.99 11.06 -3.98
C ALA A 40 -10.34 11.52 -4.54
N LEU A 41 -10.35 12.24 -5.67
CA LEU A 41 -11.59 12.67 -6.35
C LEU A 41 -12.42 11.49 -6.85
N LYS A 42 -11.77 10.49 -7.48
CA LYS A 42 -12.42 9.26 -7.91
C LYS A 42 -13.09 8.56 -6.72
N PHE A 43 -12.36 8.36 -5.63
CA PHE A 43 -12.90 7.77 -4.40
C PHE A 43 -14.10 8.55 -3.86
N LYS A 44 -13.98 9.89 -3.72
CA LYS A 44 -15.06 10.75 -3.22
C LYS A 44 -16.32 10.65 -4.09
N LEU A 45 -16.16 10.60 -5.42
CA LEU A 45 -17.27 10.45 -6.36
C LEU A 45 -17.96 9.08 -6.23
N GLU A 46 -17.18 7.99 -6.24
CA GLU A 46 -17.70 6.63 -6.10
C GLU A 46 -18.41 6.44 -4.75
N GLN A 47 -17.84 7.00 -3.68
CA GLN A 47 -18.44 6.99 -2.35
C GLN A 47 -19.76 7.75 -2.31
N ALA A 48 -19.85 8.92 -2.97
CA ALA A 48 -21.09 9.69 -3.03
C ALA A 48 -22.19 8.93 -3.80
N VAL A 49 -21.85 8.36 -4.95
CA VAL A 49 -22.79 7.57 -5.77
C VAL A 49 -23.30 6.36 -5.00
N ASP A 50 -22.42 5.59 -4.36
CA ASP A 50 -22.81 4.40 -3.60
C ASP A 50 -23.65 4.76 -2.38
N LYS A 51 -23.31 5.84 -1.66
CA LYS A 51 -24.10 6.33 -0.53
C LYS A 51 -25.52 6.70 -0.96
N THR A 52 -25.68 7.43 -2.07
CA THR A 52 -27.00 7.79 -2.60
C THR A 52 -27.78 6.55 -3.05
N ALA A 53 -27.13 5.61 -3.73
CA ALA A 53 -27.77 4.36 -4.18
C ALA A 53 -28.25 3.52 -2.98
N PHE A 54 -27.42 3.36 -1.96
CA PHE A 54 -27.76 2.62 -0.74
C PHE A 54 -28.93 3.27 0.01
N GLN A 55 -28.97 4.61 0.09
CA GLN A 55 -30.08 5.32 0.72
C GLN A 55 -31.39 5.22 -0.09
N ALA A 56 -31.32 5.18 -1.42
CA ALA A 56 -32.50 5.13 -2.28
C ALA A 56 -33.12 3.72 -2.40
N LYS A 57 -32.31 2.66 -2.28
CA LYS A 57 -32.72 1.27 -2.54
C LYS A 57 -32.42 0.32 -1.37
N ARG A 58 -32.43 0.79 -0.12
CA ARG A 58 -32.12 -0.07 1.04
C ARG A 58 -33.12 -1.23 1.13
N GLU A 59 -32.74 -2.39 0.62
CA GLU A 59 -33.40 -3.66 0.90
C GLU A 59 -32.83 -4.22 2.22
N GLU A 60 -33.69 -4.79 3.05
CA GLU A 60 -33.25 -5.48 4.27
C GLU A 60 -32.30 -6.64 3.90
N GLY A 61 -31.13 -6.70 4.52
CA GLY A 61 -30.12 -7.74 4.28
C GLY A 61 -28.98 -7.37 3.31
N GLU A 62 -29.08 -6.26 2.56
CA GLU A 62 -27.98 -5.81 1.68
C GLU A 62 -26.81 -5.13 2.41
N GLU A 63 -26.95 -4.95 3.71
CA GLU A 63 -26.06 -4.10 4.51
C GLU A 63 -24.63 -4.68 4.53
N MET A 64 -24.49 -6.02 4.61
CA MET A 64 -23.19 -6.68 4.59
C MET A 64 -22.49 -6.52 3.24
N LEU A 65 -23.26 -6.61 2.14
CA LEU A 65 -22.74 -6.41 0.79
C LEU A 65 -22.30 -4.96 0.58
N HIS A 66 -23.09 -3.99 1.06
CA HIS A 66 -22.71 -2.59 1.05
C HIS A 66 -21.44 -2.35 1.87
N PHE A 67 -21.35 -2.92 3.07
CA PHE A 67 -20.17 -2.81 3.92
C PHE A 67 -18.91 -3.37 3.24
N GLN A 68 -19.01 -4.54 2.60
CA GLN A 68 -17.92 -5.09 1.79
C GLN A 68 -17.50 -4.14 0.67
N ARG A 69 -18.44 -3.56 -0.09
CA ARG A 69 -18.15 -2.60 -1.17
C ARG A 69 -17.46 -1.34 -0.66
N VAL A 70 -17.86 -0.84 0.52
CA VAL A 70 -17.21 0.31 1.17
C VAL A 70 -15.74 0.00 1.44
N LEU A 71 -15.45 -1.16 2.05
CA LEU A 71 -14.08 -1.58 2.35
C LEU A 71 -13.26 -1.81 1.07
N GLN A 72 -13.86 -2.40 0.03
CA GLN A 72 -13.22 -2.58 -1.28
C GLN A 72 -12.83 -1.24 -1.92
N ARG A 73 -13.68 -0.22 -1.85
CA ARG A 73 -13.34 1.12 -2.36
C ARG A 73 -12.21 1.79 -1.56
N MET A 74 -12.20 1.61 -0.24
CA MET A 74 -11.10 2.10 0.60
C MET A 74 -9.78 1.39 0.27
N ALA A 75 -9.83 0.09 -0.03
CA ALA A 75 -8.69 -0.66 -0.53
C ALA A 75 -8.21 -0.17 -1.90
N ASP A 76 -9.13 0.09 -2.85
CA ASP A 76 -8.80 0.63 -4.17
C ASP A 76 -8.10 2.00 -4.06
N LEU A 77 -8.50 2.85 -3.10
CA LEU A 77 -7.81 4.11 -2.81
C LEU A 77 -6.36 3.84 -2.36
N ALA A 78 -6.17 2.96 -1.37
CA ALA A 78 -4.83 2.61 -0.87
C ALA A 78 -3.94 1.99 -1.96
N LEU A 79 -4.49 1.08 -2.76
CA LEU A 79 -3.81 0.44 -3.90
C LEU A 79 -3.58 1.37 -5.09
N SER A 80 -4.23 2.52 -5.15
CA SER A 80 -3.88 3.56 -6.13
C SER A 80 -2.69 4.39 -5.65
N ILE A 81 -2.67 4.71 -4.35
CA ILE A 81 -1.67 5.59 -3.74
C ILE A 81 -0.33 4.88 -3.54
N ALA A 82 -0.32 3.73 -2.85
CA ALA A 82 0.93 3.11 -2.41
C ALA A 82 1.85 2.72 -3.59
N PRO A 83 1.36 2.05 -4.65
CA PRO A 83 2.18 1.76 -5.84
C PRO A 83 2.57 3.01 -6.62
N HIS A 84 1.75 4.07 -6.59
CA HIS A 84 2.12 5.35 -7.21
C HIS A 84 3.36 5.94 -6.51
N ILE A 85 3.38 5.96 -5.18
CA ILE A 85 4.53 6.46 -4.41
C ILE A 85 5.78 5.62 -4.64
N VAL A 86 5.68 4.28 -4.58
CA VAL A 86 6.83 3.38 -4.82
C VAL A 86 7.42 3.61 -6.21
N ARG A 87 6.59 3.67 -7.25
CA ARG A 87 7.05 3.92 -8.62
C ARG A 87 7.71 5.29 -8.76
N ARG A 88 7.14 6.33 -8.14
CA ARG A 88 7.61 7.70 -8.30
C ARG A 88 8.90 7.98 -7.53
N THR A 89 9.03 7.49 -6.29
CA THR A 89 10.30 7.53 -5.54
C THR A 89 11.40 6.74 -6.25
N GLY A 90 11.07 5.58 -6.84
CA GLY A 90 12.01 4.79 -7.65
C GLY A 90 12.50 5.52 -8.91
N ARG A 91 11.64 6.27 -9.59
CA ARG A 91 12.05 7.13 -10.72
C ARG A 91 12.97 8.26 -10.27
N HIS A 92 12.65 8.90 -9.15
CA HIS A 92 13.46 9.99 -8.60
C HIS A 92 14.87 9.50 -8.23
N LEU A 93 14.98 8.36 -7.55
CA LEU A 93 16.29 7.78 -7.20
C LEU A 93 17.14 7.46 -8.44
N LYS A 94 16.54 6.86 -9.47
CA LYS A 94 17.22 6.58 -10.73
C LYS A 94 17.72 7.85 -11.42
N ALA A 95 16.91 8.92 -11.42
CA ALA A 95 17.30 10.21 -11.99
C ALA A 95 18.45 10.86 -11.22
N LYS A 96 18.47 10.74 -9.89
CA LYS A 96 19.56 11.24 -9.02
C LYS A 96 20.89 10.52 -9.29
N TYR A 97 20.86 9.21 -9.48
CA TYR A 97 22.07 8.45 -9.84
C TYR A 97 22.51 8.69 -11.29
N ALA A 98 21.58 8.87 -12.21
CA ALA A 98 21.90 9.19 -13.61
C ALA A 98 22.57 10.56 -13.75
N SER A 99 22.13 11.59 -13.01
CA SER A 99 22.76 12.92 -13.01
C SER A 99 24.05 12.98 -12.19
N GLY A 100 24.23 12.08 -11.22
CA GLY A 100 25.41 12.01 -10.36
C GLY A 100 26.71 11.63 -11.06
N ASN A 101 26.66 11.10 -12.29
CA ASN A 101 27.84 10.77 -13.08
C ASN A 101 28.48 11.97 -13.82
N ASP A 102 27.84 13.14 -13.82
CA ASP A 102 28.37 14.37 -14.45
C ASP A 102 28.81 15.43 -13.43
N LYS A 103 29.26 15.00 -12.24
CA LYS A 103 30.08 15.87 -11.36
C LYS A 103 31.53 15.95 -11.85
N THR A 104 31.72 16.30 -13.12
CA THR A 104 32.89 17.07 -13.55
C THR A 104 32.62 18.54 -13.28
N CYS A 105 33.51 19.17 -12.50
CA CYS A 105 33.51 20.58 -12.17
C CYS A 105 33.16 21.48 -13.37
N SER A 106 32.08 22.25 -13.25
CA SER A 106 31.87 23.47 -14.04
C SER A 106 31.02 24.45 -13.23
N GLU A 107 31.70 25.13 -12.31
CA GLU A 107 31.37 26.51 -11.99
C GLU A 107 31.68 27.36 -13.23
N ALA A 108 30.67 27.75 -14.03
CA ALA A 108 30.70 28.94 -14.87
C ALA A 108 29.37 29.17 -15.63
N SER A 109 28.82 30.37 -15.44
CA SER A 109 28.02 31.19 -16.38
C SER A 109 26.66 30.65 -16.86
N SER A 110 25.54 31.19 -16.36
CA SER A 110 24.89 32.46 -16.75
C SER A 110 23.95 32.35 -17.97
N THR A 111 22.67 32.67 -17.69
CA THR A 111 21.66 33.33 -18.54
C THR A 111 21.68 33.12 -20.06
N CYS A 112 20.59 32.54 -20.61
CA CYS A 112 19.51 33.29 -21.29
C CYS A 112 18.51 32.36 -22.00
N ALA A 113 17.23 32.72 -21.80
CA ALA A 113 16.08 32.63 -22.69
C ALA A 113 16.07 31.65 -23.88
N GLU A 114 15.03 30.81 -23.94
CA GLU A 114 13.97 30.85 -24.97
C GLU A 114 13.09 29.60 -24.86
N PHE A 115 11.89 29.73 -24.27
CA PHE A 115 10.72 29.01 -24.75
C PHE A 115 9.47 29.80 -24.35
N MET A 116 8.89 30.43 -25.38
CA MET A 116 7.57 31.05 -25.37
C MET A 116 6.51 29.93 -25.41
N ASP A 117 5.55 29.91 -24.50
CA ASP A 117 4.12 29.91 -24.86
C ASP A 117 3.17 30.26 -23.70
N THR A 118 2.46 31.36 -23.91
CA THR A 118 1.11 31.81 -23.51
C THR A 118 0.34 31.29 -22.26
N ASP A 119 -0.12 32.27 -21.45
CA ASP A 119 -1.37 32.33 -20.66
C ASP A 119 -1.61 31.48 -19.39
N GLY A 120 -0.56 31.17 -18.65
CA GLY A 120 -0.69 30.85 -17.21
C GLY A 120 -0.32 32.05 -16.35
N ILE A 121 -1.28 32.67 -15.64
CA ILE A 121 -0.98 33.64 -14.57
C ILE A 121 0.10 33.02 -13.68
N PRO A 122 1.30 33.62 -13.57
CA PRO A 122 2.34 33.08 -12.71
C PRO A 122 1.88 33.32 -11.28
N ARG A 123 1.25 32.30 -10.69
CA ARG A 123 1.16 32.20 -9.25
C ARG A 123 2.59 32.08 -8.76
N ASN A 124 3.18 33.22 -8.41
CA ASN A 124 4.32 33.32 -7.51
C ASN A 124 3.87 32.77 -6.15
N SER A 125 3.68 31.46 -6.10
CA SER A 125 3.50 30.70 -4.89
C SER A 125 4.88 30.53 -4.31
N SER A 126 5.19 31.30 -3.27
CA SER A 126 6.36 31.09 -2.41
C SER A 126 6.27 29.81 -1.57
N VAL A 127 5.25 28.98 -1.78
CA VAL A 127 5.25 27.59 -1.33
C VAL A 127 6.22 26.88 -2.26
N GLU A 128 7.30 26.30 -1.73
CA GLU A 128 8.14 25.37 -2.47
C GLU A 128 7.21 24.50 -3.32
N GLU A 129 7.34 24.61 -4.65
CA GLU A 129 6.48 23.81 -5.50
C GLU A 129 6.67 22.36 -5.07
N PHE A 130 5.56 21.71 -4.72
CA PHE A 130 5.50 20.31 -4.33
C PHE A 130 5.80 19.45 -5.57
N ARG A 131 7.06 19.51 -6.01
CA ARG A 131 7.61 18.82 -7.17
C ARG A 131 8.16 17.48 -6.73
N ASP A 132 8.16 16.54 -7.66
CA ASP A 132 8.76 15.23 -7.51
C ASP A 132 10.16 15.31 -6.89
N GLY A 133 10.31 14.68 -5.72
CA GLY A 133 11.60 14.60 -5.05
C GLY A 133 12.01 15.84 -4.26
N SER A 134 11.13 16.84 -4.10
CA SER A 134 11.32 17.81 -3.02
C SER A 134 11.24 17.08 -1.68
N GLU A 135 11.94 17.59 -0.66
CA GLU A 135 11.93 16.98 0.69
C GLU A 135 10.50 16.85 1.23
N ALA A 136 9.68 17.89 1.06
CA ALA A 136 8.27 17.88 1.42
C ALA A 136 7.44 16.81 0.67
N TRP A 137 7.72 16.61 -0.63
CA TRP A 137 7.06 15.56 -1.43
C TRP A 137 7.45 14.17 -0.96
N LEU A 138 8.72 13.97 -0.62
CA LEU A 138 9.24 12.70 -0.13
C LEU A 138 8.65 12.35 1.23
N GLU A 139 8.65 13.28 2.19
CA GLU A 139 8.08 13.06 3.52
C GLU A 139 6.58 12.73 3.45
N THR A 140 5.83 13.51 2.67
CA THR A 140 4.39 13.28 2.46
C THR A 140 4.13 11.96 1.75
N GLY A 141 4.94 11.62 0.74
CA GLY A 141 4.85 10.37 0.00
C GLY A 141 5.13 9.16 0.89
N ALA A 142 6.19 9.21 1.69
CA ALA A 142 6.55 8.20 2.67
C ALA A 142 5.39 7.91 3.61
N HIS A 143 4.79 8.98 4.16
CA HIS A 143 3.67 8.88 5.07
C HIS A 143 2.41 8.31 4.39
N LEU A 144 2.09 8.79 3.18
CA LEU A 144 0.97 8.28 2.37
C LEU A 144 1.10 6.79 2.08
N SER A 145 2.30 6.33 1.68
CA SER A 145 2.57 4.92 1.41
C SER A 145 2.39 4.08 2.67
N HIS A 146 2.93 4.51 3.80
CA HIS A 146 2.79 3.81 5.08
C HIS A 146 1.31 3.70 5.51
N VAL A 147 0.59 4.82 5.53
CA VAL A 147 -0.83 4.88 5.89
C VAL A 147 -1.70 4.02 4.96
N ALA A 148 -1.38 3.97 3.67
CA ALA A 148 -2.10 3.15 2.71
C ALA A 148 -1.94 1.65 3.00
N VAL A 149 -0.73 1.19 3.32
CA VAL A 149 -0.48 -0.22 3.66
C VAL A 149 -1.11 -0.60 5.00
N GLU A 150 -1.04 0.29 5.99
CA GLU A 150 -1.76 0.10 7.26
C GLU A 150 -3.27 -0.02 7.05
N LEU A 151 -3.85 0.83 6.19
CA LEU A 151 -5.27 0.76 5.85
C LEU A 151 -5.64 -0.61 5.24
N LEU A 152 -4.81 -1.15 4.33
CA LEU A 152 -5.02 -2.48 3.78
C LEU A 152 -4.97 -3.57 4.85
N CYS A 153 -4.03 -3.48 5.80
CA CYS A 153 -3.95 -4.40 6.93
C CYS A 153 -5.21 -4.35 7.79
N LEU A 154 -5.68 -3.14 8.13
CA LEU A 154 -6.88 -2.94 8.94
C LEU A 154 -8.14 -3.46 8.24
N ILE A 155 -8.27 -3.25 6.92
CA ILE A 155 -9.39 -3.75 6.12
C ILE A 155 -9.48 -5.29 6.24
N LEU A 156 -8.35 -6.00 6.14
CA LEU A 156 -8.31 -7.46 6.22
C LEU A 156 -8.71 -8.04 7.59
N VAL A 157 -8.61 -7.26 8.67
CA VAL A 157 -8.97 -7.70 10.03
C VAL A 157 -10.27 -7.06 10.55
N SER A 158 -10.92 -6.22 9.75
CA SER A 158 -12.08 -5.42 10.18
C SER A 158 -13.32 -6.24 10.51
N HIS A 159 -13.54 -7.36 9.82
CA HIS A 159 -14.72 -8.19 10.00
C HIS A 159 -14.47 -9.67 9.64
N PRO A 160 -14.73 -10.63 10.56
CA PRO A 160 -14.35 -12.04 10.40
C PRO A 160 -15.00 -12.72 9.18
N ARG A 161 -16.24 -12.37 8.81
CA ARG A 161 -16.88 -12.93 7.60
C ARG A 161 -16.38 -12.35 6.28
N LEU A 162 -15.80 -11.15 6.29
CA LEU A 162 -15.38 -10.49 5.07
C LEU A 162 -13.93 -10.79 4.72
N VAL A 163 -13.14 -11.32 5.66
CA VAL A 163 -11.71 -11.61 5.48
C VAL A 163 -11.43 -12.30 4.15
N LYS A 164 -12.08 -13.42 3.85
CA LYS A 164 -11.86 -14.18 2.62
C LYS A 164 -12.20 -13.38 1.36
N ALA A 165 -13.35 -12.72 1.36
CA ALA A 165 -13.79 -11.91 0.22
C ALA A 165 -12.86 -10.72 -0.04
N LEU A 166 -12.35 -10.09 1.03
CA LEU A 166 -11.41 -8.98 0.96
C LEU A 166 -10.01 -9.44 0.55
N GLN A 167 -9.52 -10.56 1.08
CA GLN A 167 -8.26 -11.18 0.63
C GLN A 167 -8.29 -11.46 -0.86
N MET A 168 -9.34 -12.14 -1.34
CA MET A 168 -9.51 -12.46 -2.77
C MET A 168 -9.61 -11.20 -3.63
N TYR A 169 -10.34 -10.20 -3.16
CA TYR A 169 -10.42 -8.91 -3.86
C TYR A 169 -9.05 -8.25 -4.00
N LEU A 170 -8.23 -8.21 -2.94
CA LEU A 170 -6.88 -7.64 -3.03
C LEU A 170 -5.98 -8.46 -3.98
N MET A 171 -6.14 -9.79 -4.00
CA MET A 171 -5.44 -10.65 -4.97
C MET A 171 -5.82 -10.30 -6.41
N GLU A 172 -7.11 -10.10 -6.71
CA GLU A 172 -7.59 -9.66 -8.02
C GLU A 172 -7.09 -8.26 -8.41
N ARG A 173 -6.69 -7.44 -7.42
CA ARG A 173 -6.09 -6.12 -7.62
C ARG A 173 -4.55 -6.15 -7.66
N ASP A 174 -3.95 -7.32 -7.87
CA ASP A 174 -2.49 -7.50 -7.99
C ASP A 174 -1.69 -6.97 -6.77
N VAL A 175 -2.26 -7.07 -5.57
CA VAL A 175 -1.60 -6.60 -4.33
C VAL A 175 -0.23 -7.25 -4.11
N LEU A 176 -0.07 -8.53 -4.48
CA LEU A 176 1.20 -9.25 -4.29
C LEU A 176 2.29 -8.77 -5.23
N SER A 177 1.94 -8.35 -6.45
CA SER A 177 2.89 -7.74 -7.39
C SER A 177 3.37 -6.39 -6.85
N TYR A 178 2.47 -5.59 -6.28
CA TYR A 178 2.84 -4.36 -5.57
C TYR A 178 3.78 -4.63 -4.38
N ILE A 179 3.47 -5.64 -3.56
CA ILE A 179 4.31 -5.98 -2.42
C ILE A 179 5.71 -6.44 -2.87
N GLU A 180 5.78 -7.21 -3.97
CA GLU A 180 7.07 -7.59 -4.56
C GLU A 180 7.89 -6.36 -4.96
N ASP A 181 7.27 -5.41 -5.66
CA ASP A 181 7.93 -4.16 -6.05
C ASP A 181 8.41 -3.37 -4.82
N ALA A 182 7.57 -3.27 -3.79
CA ALA A 182 7.88 -2.54 -2.55
C ALA A 182 9.01 -3.20 -1.75
N LEU A 183 9.02 -4.53 -1.63
CA LEU A 183 10.08 -5.26 -0.91
C LEU A 183 11.39 -5.35 -1.71
N SER A 184 11.33 -5.16 -3.03
CA SER A 184 12.49 -5.19 -3.93
C SER A 184 13.24 -3.86 -3.98
N ILE A 185 12.76 -2.79 -3.33
CA ILE A 185 13.49 -1.53 -3.30
C ILE A 185 14.84 -1.70 -2.58
N PRO A 186 15.92 -1.04 -3.06
CA PRO A 186 17.20 -1.05 -2.37
C PRO A 186 17.09 -0.49 -0.95
N ARG A 187 17.96 -0.95 -0.04
CA ARG A 187 18.00 -0.44 1.34
C ARG A 187 18.23 1.07 1.41
N GLU A 188 19.08 1.60 0.53
CA GLU A 188 19.31 3.04 0.42
C GLU A 188 18.05 3.80 0.01
N HIS A 189 17.20 3.21 -0.85
CA HIS A 189 15.91 3.79 -1.25
C HIS A 189 14.97 3.82 -0.05
N GLU A 190 14.85 2.70 0.66
CA GLU A 190 14.04 2.60 1.87
C GLU A 190 14.39 3.69 2.89
N ILE A 191 15.66 3.75 3.32
CA ILE A 191 16.13 4.70 4.34
C ILE A 191 15.95 6.15 3.86
N ALA A 192 16.17 6.42 2.58
CA ALA A 192 16.11 7.79 2.06
C ALA A 192 14.67 8.34 1.90
N PHE A 193 13.67 7.48 1.71
CA PHE A 193 12.37 7.91 1.22
C PHE A 193 11.16 7.28 1.92
N PHE A 194 11.35 6.35 2.85
CA PHE A 194 10.25 5.70 3.54
C PHE A 194 10.42 5.78 5.05
N GLN A 195 9.30 5.70 5.76
CA GLN A 195 9.27 5.72 7.22
C GLN A 195 9.78 4.38 7.77
N GLU A 196 10.34 4.42 8.98
CA GLU A 196 10.67 3.22 9.77
C GLU A 196 9.47 2.25 9.81
N GLY A 197 9.73 0.96 9.67
CA GLY A 197 8.71 -0.07 9.61
C GLY A 197 8.06 -0.24 8.23
N HIS A 198 8.59 0.40 7.17
CA HIS A 198 8.07 0.24 5.81
C HIS A 198 7.92 -1.23 5.40
N ARG A 199 8.97 -2.05 5.50
CA ARG A 199 8.90 -3.48 5.16
C ARG A 199 8.11 -4.28 6.19
N THR A 200 8.12 -3.88 7.47
CA THR A 200 7.28 -4.50 8.51
C THR A 200 5.82 -4.51 8.08
N GLU A 201 5.31 -3.37 7.61
CA GLU A 201 3.91 -3.23 7.21
C GLU A 201 3.56 -4.05 5.96
N HIS A 202 4.48 -4.17 5.00
CA HIS A 202 4.30 -5.04 3.84
C HIS A 202 4.32 -6.53 4.24
N MET A 203 5.18 -6.91 5.19
CA MET A 203 5.21 -8.26 5.74
C MET A 203 3.93 -8.58 6.51
N ARG A 204 3.41 -7.63 7.29
CA ARG A 204 2.11 -7.73 7.96
C ARG A 204 0.97 -7.93 6.96
N LEU A 205 0.98 -7.16 5.87
CA LEU A 205 -0.01 -7.30 4.80
C LEU A 205 0.05 -8.70 4.17
N MET A 206 1.23 -9.22 3.85
CA MET A 206 1.39 -10.59 3.34
C MET A 206 0.91 -11.65 4.34
N ALA A 207 1.23 -11.50 5.63
CA ALA A 207 0.80 -12.42 6.67
C ALA A 207 -0.75 -12.43 6.78
N ASN A 208 -1.38 -11.26 6.69
CA ASN A 208 -2.83 -11.14 6.69
C ASN A 208 -3.47 -11.70 5.41
N LEU A 209 -2.84 -11.56 4.24
CA LEU A 209 -3.32 -12.13 2.97
C LEU A 209 -3.27 -13.66 2.97
N THR A 210 -2.27 -14.25 3.62
CA THR A 210 -2.04 -15.70 3.66
C THR A 210 -2.85 -16.45 4.71
N LEU A 211 -3.46 -15.75 5.68
CA LEU A 211 -4.24 -16.38 6.74
C LEU A 211 -5.40 -17.22 6.17
N ASP A 212 -5.29 -18.55 6.30
CA ASP A 212 -6.19 -19.57 5.75
C ASP A 212 -6.47 -19.44 4.25
N ASN A 213 -5.59 -18.77 3.48
CA ASN A 213 -5.81 -18.48 2.06
C ASN A 213 -4.86 -19.30 1.19
N VAL A 214 -5.36 -20.43 0.70
CA VAL A 214 -4.58 -21.37 -0.12
C VAL A 214 -4.06 -20.72 -1.40
N GLU A 215 -4.81 -19.81 -2.02
CA GLU A 215 -4.43 -19.18 -3.27
C GLU A 215 -3.27 -18.19 -3.07
N ALA A 216 -3.39 -17.29 -2.08
CA ALA A 216 -2.31 -16.37 -1.72
C ALA A 216 -1.03 -17.13 -1.29
N CYS A 217 -1.18 -18.18 -0.48
CA CYS A 217 -0.05 -19.03 -0.09
C CYS A 217 0.63 -19.71 -1.29
N SER A 218 -0.16 -20.26 -2.21
CA SER A 218 0.37 -20.92 -3.41
C SER A 218 1.10 -19.93 -4.32
N PHE A 219 0.56 -18.71 -4.48
CA PHE A 219 1.21 -17.65 -5.24
C PHE A 219 2.57 -17.29 -4.64
N ILE A 220 2.62 -16.98 -3.34
CA ILE A 220 3.88 -16.60 -2.66
C ILE A 220 4.92 -17.72 -2.75
N VAL A 221 4.51 -18.97 -2.54
CA VAL A 221 5.42 -20.13 -2.62
C VAL A 221 5.95 -20.31 -4.04
N SER A 222 5.14 -20.07 -5.07
CA SER A 222 5.55 -20.15 -6.47
C SER A 222 6.50 -19.01 -6.88
N ASN A 223 6.37 -17.84 -6.26
CA ASN A 223 7.17 -16.65 -6.52
C ASN A 223 8.46 -16.65 -5.66
N SER A 224 9.61 -16.83 -6.30
CA SER A 224 10.90 -16.89 -5.60
C SER A 224 11.28 -15.58 -4.91
N ALA A 225 10.89 -14.42 -5.45
CA ALA A 225 11.22 -13.12 -4.88
C ALA A 225 10.47 -12.91 -3.56
N LEU A 226 9.15 -13.12 -3.57
CA LEU A 226 8.31 -13.03 -2.37
C LEU A 226 8.71 -14.07 -1.31
N LEU A 227 8.93 -15.33 -1.72
CA LEU A 227 9.37 -16.38 -0.79
C LEU A 227 10.73 -16.04 -0.16
N SER A 228 11.68 -15.56 -0.95
CA SER A 228 12.98 -15.13 -0.44
C SER A 228 12.82 -13.96 0.53
N ALA A 229 12.00 -12.96 0.20
CA ALA A 229 11.74 -11.82 1.05
C ALA A 229 11.21 -12.26 2.42
N VAL A 230 10.18 -13.10 2.45
CA VAL A 230 9.62 -13.68 3.69
C VAL A 230 10.69 -14.37 4.54
N LEU A 231 11.52 -15.21 3.94
CA LEU A 231 12.56 -15.95 4.66
C LEU A 231 13.69 -15.04 5.17
N THR A 232 14.09 -14.03 4.40
CA THR A 232 15.13 -13.09 4.82
C THR A 232 14.64 -12.12 5.90
N SER A 233 13.34 -11.85 5.94
CA SER A 233 12.70 -10.98 6.94
C SER A 233 12.62 -11.59 8.34
N THR A 234 13.06 -12.83 8.55
CA THR A 234 13.27 -13.39 9.90
C THR A 234 14.58 -12.92 10.54
N ARG A 235 15.40 -12.14 9.83
CA ARG A 235 16.61 -11.53 10.37
C ARG A 235 16.25 -10.22 11.07
N PHE A 236 17.01 -9.90 12.12
CA PHE A 236 16.87 -8.64 12.82
C PHE A 236 17.18 -7.47 11.86
N ASP A 237 16.31 -6.46 11.88
CA ASP A 237 16.41 -5.25 11.07
C ASP A 237 15.99 -4.05 11.93
N GLU A 238 16.93 -3.16 12.24
CA GLU A 238 16.70 -1.97 13.07
C GLU A 238 15.70 -0.99 12.46
N GLU A 239 15.64 -0.90 11.12
CA GLU A 239 14.73 0.02 10.43
C GLU A 239 13.31 -0.58 10.26
N ASN A 240 13.15 -1.87 10.58
CA ASN A 240 11.89 -2.60 10.46
C ASN A 240 11.60 -3.40 11.73
N PRO A 241 11.33 -2.69 12.86
CA PRO A 241 10.96 -3.36 14.10
C PRO A 241 9.69 -4.19 13.90
N GLY A 242 9.61 -5.34 14.58
CA GLY A 242 8.44 -6.23 14.51
C GLY A 242 8.33 -7.05 13.21
N MET A 243 9.26 -6.90 12.26
CA MET A 243 9.19 -7.60 10.97
C MET A 243 9.32 -9.12 11.13
N VAL A 244 10.11 -9.58 12.10
CA VAL A 244 10.37 -11.00 12.35
C VAL A 244 9.08 -11.72 12.72
N GLU A 245 8.27 -11.13 13.59
CA GLU A 245 7.00 -11.71 14.06
C GLU A 245 6.00 -11.88 12.90
N TRP A 246 5.92 -10.91 12.00
CA TRP A 246 5.08 -11.01 10.81
C TRP A 246 5.61 -12.01 9.80
N ALA A 247 6.93 -12.10 9.64
CA ALA A 247 7.58 -13.08 8.78
C ALA A 247 7.33 -14.50 9.30
N GLU A 248 7.50 -14.75 10.59
CA GLU A 248 7.19 -16.02 11.25
C GLU A 248 5.71 -16.39 11.10
N PHE A 249 4.81 -15.42 11.25
CA PHE A 249 3.38 -15.66 11.04
C PHE A 249 3.07 -16.03 9.59
N CYS A 250 3.68 -15.33 8.62
CA CYS A 250 3.56 -15.65 7.20
C CYS A 250 4.09 -17.07 6.92
N ILE A 251 5.29 -17.42 7.41
CA ILE A 251 5.89 -18.76 7.25
C ILE A 251 4.96 -19.85 7.83
N ARG A 252 4.37 -19.61 9.01
CA ARG A 252 3.38 -20.50 9.61
C ARG A 252 2.19 -20.70 8.68
N ASN A 253 1.62 -19.62 8.15
CA ASN A 253 0.48 -19.69 7.24
C ASN A 253 0.83 -20.48 5.96
N LEU A 254 1.99 -20.23 5.36
CA LEU A 254 2.48 -20.95 4.18
C LEU A 254 2.60 -22.45 4.47
N CYS A 255 3.25 -22.83 5.58
CA CYS A 255 3.43 -24.24 5.97
C CYS A 255 2.12 -24.96 6.32
N CYS A 256 1.12 -24.25 6.85
CA CYS A 256 -0.16 -24.83 7.21
C CYS A 256 -1.13 -24.96 6.03
N CYS A 257 -1.06 -24.07 5.03
CA CYS A 257 -2.03 -24.04 3.94
C CYS A 257 -1.85 -25.17 2.91
N THR A 258 -0.62 -25.53 2.56
CA THR A 258 -0.37 -26.63 1.60
C THR A 258 0.85 -27.47 1.95
N LYS A 259 0.78 -28.78 1.67
CA LYS A 259 1.94 -29.69 1.82
C LYS A 259 3.11 -29.28 0.91
N GLU A 260 2.79 -28.75 -0.26
CA GLU A 260 3.79 -28.28 -1.24
C GLU A 260 4.60 -27.11 -0.70
N ALA A 261 3.95 -26.12 -0.09
CA ALA A 261 4.61 -24.98 0.54
C ALA A 261 5.57 -25.43 1.64
N HIS A 262 5.09 -26.30 2.53
CA HIS A 262 5.89 -26.88 3.59
C HIS A 262 7.11 -27.64 3.03
N GLU A 263 6.90 -28.50 2.03
CA GLU A 263 7.98 -29.28 1.42
C GLU A 263 9.00 -28.42 0.67
N LYS A 264 8.56 -27.35 -0.01
CA LYS A 264 9.44 -26.40 -0.68
C LYS A 264 10.31 -25.66 0.34
N ILE A 265 9.71 -25.12 1.41
CA ILE A 265 10.43 -24.41 2.48
C ILE A 265 11.44 -25.35 3.15
N ARG A 266 11.08 -26.61 3.42
CA ARG A 266 11.96 -27.61 4.03
C ARG A 266 13.21 -27.92 3.20
N ARG A 267 13.12 -27.80 1.88
CA ARG A 267 14.24 -28.04 0.94
C ARG A 267 15.16 -26.83 0.79
N LEU A 268 14.75 -25.65 1.27
CA LEU A 268 15.60 -24.47 1.24
C LEU A 268 16.69 -24.64 2.31
N MET A 269 17.93 -24.46 1.89
CA MET A 269 19.05 -24.34 2.82
C MET A 269 18.86 -23.06 3.64
N PRO A 270 19.20 -23.06 4.94
CA PRO A 270 19.31 -21.81 5.69
C PRO A 270 20.27 -20.87 4.95
N VAL A 271 19.84 -19.63 4.71
CA VAL A 271 20.68 -18.57 4.14
C VAL A 271 21.51 -17.94 5.25
#